data_AF-A0A940J911-F1
#
_entry.id   AF-A0A940J911-F1
#
_cell.length_a   1.000
_cell.length_b   1.000
_cell.length_c   1.000
_cell.angle_alpha   90.00
_cell.angle_beta   90.00
_cell.angle_gamma   90.00
#
_symmetry.space_group_name_H-M   'P 1'
#
loop_
_entity.id
_entity.type
_entity.pdbx_description
1 polymer ?
#
loop_
_entity_poly.entity_id
_entity_poly.type
_entity_poly.pdbx_seq_one_letter_code
_entity_poly.pdbx_strand_id
1 'polypeptide(L)'
;VEAVKKLNGHIIGVHLKDIADYNNPALKDVVIGTGVINIPEVLKELKKQEFKGNIYIERDAEEQPSNLPSVIQSIKYYNEVMNKL
;
A
#
# COMPACT_ATOMS: atom_id res chain seq x y z
N VAL A 1 -0.82 -1.61 10.76
CA VAL A 1 0.52 -1.80 11.37
C VAL A 1 0.60 -3.07 12.22
N GLU A 2 -0.30 -3.31 13.17
CA GLU A 2 -0.20 -4.48 14.07
C GLU A 2 -0.09 -5.84 13.36
N ALA A 3 -0.78 -6.02 12.23
CA ALA A 3 -0.62 -7.23 11.40
C ALA A 3 0.81 -7.40 10.86
N VAL A 4 1.44 -6.32 10.42
CA VAL A 4 2.83 -6.31 9.92
C VAL A 4 3.80 -6.66 11.05
N LYS A 5 3.62 -6.09 12.25
CA LYS A 5 4.42 -6.42 13.44
C LYS A 5 4.36 -7.90 13.80
N LYS A 6 3.15 -8.48 13.79
CA LYS A 6 2.95 -9.90 14.12
C LYS A 6 3.62 -10.85 13.12
N LEU A 7 3.87 -10.39 11.89
CA LEU A 7 4.50 -11.17 10.84
C LEU A 7 6.01 -10.91 10.68
N ASN A 8 6.65 -10.23 11.64
CA ASN A 8 8.08 -9.93 11.58
C ASN A 8 8.93 -11.18 11.26
N GLY A 9 9.80 -11.06 10.26
CA GLY A 9 10.64 -12.16 9.75
C GLY A 9 9.93 -13.17 8.85
N HIS A 10 8.62 -13.04 8.62
CA HIS A 10 7.80 -14.00 7.87
C HIS A 10 7.07 -13.39 6.67
N ILE A 11 7.31 -12.10 6.36
CA ILE A 11 6.74 -11.43 5.19
C ILE A 11 7.65 -11.69 3.98
N ILE A 12 7.12 -12.34 2.95
CA ILE A 12 7.85 -12.66 1.70
C ILE A 12 7.65 -11.57 0.64
N GLY A 13 6.44 -11.00 0.58
CA GLY A 13 6.05 -9.97 -0.37
C GLY A 13 4.86 -9.18 0.17
N VAL A 14 4.65 -7.97 -0.33
CA VAL A 14 3.55 -7.10 0.08
C VAL A 14 2.77 -6.68 -1.15
N HIS A 15 1.46 -6.90 -1.12
CA HIS A 15 0.53 -6.24 -2.02
C HIS A 15 0.09 -4.93 -1.36
N LEU A 16 0.52 -3.80 -1.93
CA LEU A 16 0.17 -2.48 -1.44
C LEU A 16 -1.05 -1.99 -2.19
N LYS A 17 -2.14 -1.79 -1.44
CA LYS A 17 -3.38 -1.17 -1.87
C LYS A 17 -3.90 -0.27 -0.76
N ASP A 18 -4.89 0.56 -1.07
CA ASP A 18 -5.53 1.45 -0.11
C ASP A 18 -7.06 1.36 -0.25
N ILE A 19 -7.80 1.67 0.81
CA ILE A 19 -9.26 1.48 0.88
C ILE A 19 -9.93 2.72 1.47
N ALA A 20 -11.19 2.96 1.11
CA ALA A 20 -11.92 4.13 1.59
C ALA A 20 -12.47 3.98 3.02
N ASP A 21 -12.70 2.75 3.49
CA ASP A 21 -13.20 2.45 4.84
C ASP A 21 -12.91 1.00 5.22
N TYR A 22 -13.04 0.66 6.51
CA TYR A 22 -12.86 -0.68 7.05
C TYR A 22 -14.19 -1.47 7.08
N ASN A 23 -14.09 -2.80 7.07
CA ASN A 23 -15.21 -3.73 7.30
C ASN A 23 -16.39 -3.62 6.30
N ASN A 24 -16.15 -3.07 5.11
CA ASN A 24 -17.15 -3.04 4.05
C ASN A 24 -16.68 -3.91 2.86
N PRO A 25 -17.27 -5.11 2.66
CA PRO A 25 -16.86 -6.04 1.61
C PRO A 25 -17.25 -5.58 0.20
N ALA A 26 -18.12 -4.57 0.07
CA ALA A 26 -18.51 -4.02 -1.23
C ALA A 26 -17.54 -2.94 -1.74
N LEU A 27 -16.54 -2.54 -0.93
CA LEU A 27 -15.59 -1.52 -1.34
C LEU A 27 -14.67 -2.02 -2.44
N LYS A 28 -14.41 -1.11 -3.37
CA LYS A 28 -13.24 -1.17 -4.23
C LYS A 28 -12.11 -0.39 -3.58
N ASP A 29 -10.89 -0.77 -3.90
CA ASP A 29 -9.68 -0.04 -3.53
C ASP A 29 -9.68 1.37 -4.13
N VAL A 30 -8.89 2.25 -3.52
CA VAL A 30 -8.67 3.64 -3.96
C VAL A 30 -7.20 3.85 -4.28
N VAL A 31 -6.90 4.98 -4.93
CA VAL A 31 -5.51 5.37 -5.22
C VAL A 31 -4.73 5.46 -3.90
N ILE A 32 -3.55 4.84 -3.86
CA ILE A 32 -2.73 4.77 -2.64
C ILE A 32 -2.41 6.19 -2.15
N GLY A 33 -2.67 6.43 -0.86
CA GLY A 33 -2.47 7.73 -0.21
C GLY A 33 -3.71 8.60 -0.14
N THR A 34 -4.85 8.13 -0.67
CA THR A 34 -6.16 8.80 -0.57
C THR A 34 -7.15 8.07 0.34
N GLY A 35 -6.80 6.88 0.81
CA GLY A 35 -7.65 6.05 1.67
C GLY A 35 -7.32 6.16 3.16
N VAL A 36 -7.80 5.17 3.92
CA VAL A 36 -7.75 5.13 5.39
C VAL A 36 -6.57 4.33 5.94
N ILE A 37 -5.78 3.69 5.08
CA ILE A 37 -4.59 2.97 5.54
C ILE A 37 -3.48 3.96 5.85
N ASN A 38 -2.91 3.87 7.05
CA ASN A 38 -1.70 4.61 7.40
C ASN A 38 -0.46 3.97 6.73
N ILE A 39 -0.33 4.21 5.41
CA ILE A 39 0.76 3.70 4.58
C ILE A 39 2.14 4.10 5.12
N PRO A 40 2.39 5.36 5.57
CA PRO A 40 3.68 5.72 6.15
C PRO A 40 4.11 4.84 7.32
N GLU A 41 3.21 4.58 8.28
CA GLU A 41 3.55 3.72 9.42
C GLU A 41 3.69 2.24 9.03
N VAL A 42 2.97 1.77 8.01
CA VAL A 42 3.17 0.43 7.45
C VAL A 42 4.56 0.30 6.83
N LEU A 43 4.96 1.24 5.97
CA LEU A 43 6.26 1.23 5.30
C LEU A 43 7.42 1.41 6.29
N LYS A 44 7.24 2.25 7.31
CA LYS A 44 8.21 2.42 8.41
C LYS A 44 8.40 1.13 9.20
N GLU A 45 7.32 0.40 9.50
CA GLU A 45 7.42 -0.89 10.19
C GLU A 45 8.10 -1.94 9.30
N LEU A 46 7.78 -2.03 8.00
CA LEU A 46 8.49 -2.92 7.07
C LEU A 46 10.00 -2.58 7.00
N LYS A 47 10.35 -1.29 6.95
CA LYS A 47 11.74 -0.83 6.98
C LYS A 47 12.44 -1.24 8.28
N LYS A 48 11.77 -1.11 9.43
CA LYS A 48 12.28 -1.53 10.74
C LYS A 48 12.51 -3.04 10.84
N GLN A 49 11.69 -3.83 10.17
CA GLN A 49 11.84 -5.29 10.06
C GLN A 49 12.91 -5.71 9.03
N GLU A 50 13.62 -4.74 8.44
CA GLU A 50 14.61 -4.96 7.37
C GLU A 50 14.06 -5.72 6.17
N PHE A 51 12.76 -5.62 5.90
CA PHE A 51 12.08 -6.31 4.80
C PHE A 51 12.77 -6.03 3.45
N LYS A 52 13.07 -7.10 2.70
CA LYS A 52 13.74 -7.06 1.38
C LYS A 52 12.91 -7.63 0.24
N GLY A 53 11.67 -8.03 0.51
CA GLY A 53 10.78 -8.58 -0.51
C GLY A 53 10.20 -7.50 -1.44
N ASN A 54 9.47 -7.95 -2.45
CA ASN A 54 8.81 -7.05 -3.40
C ASN A 54 7.58 -6.39 -2.77
N ILE A 55 7.37 -5.12 -3.12
CA ILE A 55 6.14 -4.38 -2.88
C ILE A 55 5.44 -4.20 -4.23
N TYR A 56 4.28 -4.83 -4.39
CA TYR A 56 3.47 -4.80 -5.58
C TYR A 56 2.38 -3.74 -5.42
N ILE A 57 2.36 -2.74 -6.30
CA ILE A 57 1.24 -1.80 -6.37
C ILE A 57 0.05 -2.54 -6.98
N GLU A 58 -1.01 -2.74 -6.20
CA GLU A 58 -2.21 -3.43 -6.63
C GLU A 58 -3.37 -2.43 -6.77
N ARG A 59 -3.98 -2.41 -7.96
CA ARG A 59 -5.13 -1.57 -8.30
C ARG A 59 -6.23 -2.46 -8.88
N ASP A 60 -7.25 -2.76 -8.09
CA ASP A 60 -8.32 -3.73 -8.43
C ASP A 60 -9.55 -3.08 -9.09
N ALA A 61 -9.79 -1.79 -8.86
CA ALA A 61 -10.83 -1.10 -9.61
C ALA A 61 -10.38 -0.86 -11.06
N GLU A 62 -11.30 -1.06 -12.00
CA GLU A 62 -11.10 -0.79 -13.41
C GLU A 62 -11.53 0.66 -13.72
N GLU A 63 -10.59 1.45 -14.21
CA GLU A 63 -10.76 2.84 -14.61
C GLU A 63 -10.68 2.97 -16.13
N GLN A 64 -11.44 3.93 -16.68
CA GLN A 64 -11.44 4.24 -18.10
C GLN A 64 -10.63 5.52 -18.36
N PRO A 65 -9.75 5.56 -19.38
CA PRO A 65 -9.46 4.50 -20.35
C PRO A 65 -8.46 3.44 -19.85
N SER A 66 -7.85 3.65 -18.68
CA SER A 66 -6.86 2.75 -18.09
C SER A 66 -6.58 3.13 -16.64
N ASN A 67 -6.14 2.16 -15.82
CA ASN A 67 -5.61 2.36 -14.47
C ASN A 67 -4.24 3.06 -14.43
N LEU A 68 -3.59 3.26 -15.59
CA LEU A 68 -2.23 3.81 -15.66
C LEU A 68 -2.04 5.12 -14.86
N PRO A 69 -2.95 6.13 -14.93
CA PRO A 69 -2.80 7.36 -14.15
C PRO A 69 -2.78 7.09 -12.63
N SER A 70 -3.66 6.22 -12.15
CA SER A 70 -3.76 5.86 -10.73
C SER A 70 -2.55 5.06 -10.24
N VAL A 71 -2.00 4.18 -11.08
CA VAL A 71 -0.75 3.46 -10.77
C VAL A 71 0.43 4.43 -10.70
N ILE A 72 0.54 5.38 -11.66
CA ILE A 72 1.59 6.40 -11.64
C ILE A 72 1.50 7.25 -10.36
N GLN A 73 0.30 7.68 -9.97
CA GLN A 73 0.10 8.45 -8.76
C GLN A 73 0.48 7.65 -7.51
N SER A 74 0.12 6.37 -7.46
CA SER A 74 0.46 5.46 -6.37
C SER A 74 1.97 5.28 -6.21
N ILE A 75 2.71 5.13 -7.33
CA ILE A 75 4.18 5.05 -7.32
C ILE A 75 4.80 6.36 -6.83
N LYS A 76 4.29 7.51 -7.28
CA LYS A 76 4.77 8.83 -6.82
C LYS A 76 4.60 8.97 -5.31
N TYR A 77 3.41 8.68 -4.79
CA TYR A 77 3.13 8.74 -3.37
C TYR A 77 4.03 7.79 -2.56
N TYR A 78 4.18 6.52 -3.01
CA TYR A 78 5.09 5.57 -2.37
C TYR A 78 6.52 6.12 -2.27
N ASN A 79 7.06 6.64 -3.37
CA ASN A 79 8.41 7.20 -3.39
C ASN A 79 8.54 8.43 -2.48
N GLU A 80 7.54 9.31 -2.45
CA GLU A 80 7.53 10.46 -1.54
C GLU A 80 7.54 10.05 -0.07
N VAL A 81 6.79 9.01 0.30
CA VAL A 81 6.79 8.47 1.66
C VAL A 81 8.14 7.84 1.98
N MET A 82 8.67 6.99 1.09
CA MET A 82 9.97 6.33 1.30
C MET A 82 11.14 7.32 1.40
N ASN A 83 11.11 8.42 0.64
CA ASN A 83 12.14 9.46 0.71
C ASN A 83 12.14 10.23 2.04
N LYS A 84 11.05 10.16 2.82
CA LYS A 84 10.92 10.79 4.15
C LYS A 84 11.26 9.85 5.30
N LEU A 85 11.43 8.55 5.04
CA LEU A 85 11.73 7.51 6.02
C LEU A 85 13.21 7.16 6.01
#